data_AF-A0A956EJS0-F1
#
_entry.id   AF-A0A956EJS0-F1
#
_cell.length_a   1.000
_cell.length_b   1.000
_cell.length_c   1.000
_cell.angle_alpha   90.00
_cell.angle_beta   90.00
_cell.angle_gamma   90.00
#
_symmetry.space_group_name_H-M   'P 1'
#
loop_
_entity.id
_entity.type
_entity.pdbx_description
1 polymer ?
#
loop_
_entity_poly.entity_id
_entity_poly.type
_entity_poly.pdbx_seq_one_letter_code
_entity_poly.pdbx_strand_id
1 'polypeptide(L)'
;MEAPPPEPALERWIRAFTAPTSAAPVDRFRRLLGVWTAVYVAIRLPHVEELYGRDVLNDAPIRLWLDVGPPPPALMLALMIALVVAALVGPWCRRARAASLLVALLFGAVTAFETSPPRAYAALALIQWFLLSCAYGAAEARGGRASGWGARMLKLQYTSVYFFAGLSKLCSPVWWGGAAVVYVLRSPDYGGIIVSTDVEVPAALALLFAWATILGEVFIAVGLWWERTRRLAILGVVALHLSLLLT
;
A
#
# COMPACT_ATOMS: atom_id res chain seq x y z
N MET A 1 -40.02 -32.26 11.65
CA MET A 1 -38.99 -31.51 10.89
C MET A 1 -37.79 -31.37 11.79
N GLU A 2 -36.75 -32.18 11.54
CA GLU A 2 -35.46 -32.00 12.23
C GLU A 2 -34.74 -30.77 11.67
N ALA A 3 -34.08 -30.01 12.54
CA ALA A 3 -33.24 -28.89 12.10
C ALA A 3 -32.00 -29.42 11.37
N PRO A 4 -31.52 -28.76 10.31
CA PRO A 4 -30.30 -29.17 9.64
C PRO A 4 -29.10 -29.09 10.60
N PRO A 5 -28.10 -29.99 10.46
CA PRO A 5 -26.92 -29.97 11.30
C PRO A 5 -26.16 -28.64 11.14
N PRO A 6 -25.48 -28.17 12.19
CA PRO A 6 -24.74 -26.92 12.14
C PRO A 6 -23.60 -27.01 11.10
N GLU A 7 -23.54 -25.99 10.23
CA GLU A 7 -22.47 -25.87 9.23
C GLU A 7 -21.09 -25.82 9.90
N PRO A 8 -20.10 -26.60 9.43
CA PRO A 8 -18.72 -26.55 9.92
C PRO A 8 -18.14 -25.13 9.88
N ALA A 9 -17.32 -24.78 10.88
CA ALA A 9 -16.72 -23.44 10.97
C ALA A 9 -15.89 -23.07 9.72
N LEU A 10 -15.22 -24.05 9.11
CA LEU A 10 -14.45 -23.87 7.89
C LEU A 10 -15.33 -23.51 6.68
N GLU A 11 -16.46 -24.18 6.49
CA GLU A 11 -17.38 -23.90 5.39
C GLU A 11 -17.99 -22.50 5.52
N ARG A 12 -18.38 -22.11 6.74
CA ARG A 12 -18.81 -20.73 7.02
C ARG A 12 -17.73 -19.72 6.66
N TRP A 13 -16.48 -20.01 6.99
CA TRP A 13 -15.34 -19.15 6.65
C TRP A 13 -15.13 -19.06 5.14
N ILE A 14 -15.10 -20.19 4.43
CA ILE A 14 -14.93 -20.24 2.97
C ILE A 14 -16.05 -19.48 2.28
N ARG A 15 -17.30 -19.72 2.69
CA ARG A 15 -18.48 -19.01 2.19
C ARG A 15 -18.37 -17.51 2.46
N ALA A 16 -18.07 -17.13 3.69
CA ALA A 16 -17.86 -15.73 4.06
C ALA A 16 -16.68 -15.10 3.30
N PHE A 17 -15.69 -15.87 2.87
CA PHE A 17 -14.52 -15.38 2.14
C PHE A 17 -14.77 -15.25 0.63
N THR A 18 -15.53 -16.18 0.06
CA THR A 18 -15.77 -16.28 -1.39
C THR A 18 -17.07 -15.61 -1.83
N ALA A 19 -17.96 -15.28 -0.89
CA ALA A 19 -19.23 -14.62 -1.14
C ALA A 19 -19.04 -13.37 -2.02
N PRO A 20 -19.76 -13.28 -3.16
CA PRO A 20 -19.68 -12.13 -4.05
C PRO A 20 -20.03 -10.84 -3.32
N THR A 21 -19.26 -9.79 -3.60
CA THR A 21 -19.50 -8.45 -3.04
C THR A 21 -19.87 -7.46 -4.14
N SER A 22 -20.44 -6.31 -3.76
CA SER A 22 -20.61 -5.21 -4.70
C SER A 22 -19.26 -4.82 -5.30
N ALA A 23 -19.24 -4.58 -6.61
CA ALA A 23 -18.04 -4.12 -7.32
C ALA A 23 -17.73 -2.64 -7.03
N ALA A 24 -18.71 -1.84 -6.60
CA ALA A 24 -18.56 -0.39 -6.47
C ALA A 24 -17.42 0.07 -5.53
N PRO A 25 -17.19 -0.55 -4.36
CA PRO A 25 -16.05 -0.20 -3.51
C PRO A 25 -14.70 -0.55 -4.18
N VAL A 26 -14.64 -1.67 -4.91
CA VAL A 26 -13.44 -2.09 -5.65
C VAL A 26 -13.16 -1.13 -6.80
N ASP A 27 -14.19 -0.68 -7.52
CA ASP A 27 -14.08 0.35 -8.57
C ASP A 27 -13.58 1.68 -8.04
N ARG A 28 -14.11 2.12 -6.89
CA ARG A 28 -13.63 3.35 -6.25
C ARG A 28 -12.16 3.21 -5.85
N PHE A 29 -11.80 2.09 -5.22
CA PHE A 29 -10.41 1.85 -4.83
C PHE A 29 -9.47 1.82 -6.05
N ARG A 30 -9.85 1.12 -7.13
CA ARG A 30 -9.08 1.08 -8.38
C ARG A 30 -8.84 2.46 -8.97
N ARG A 31 -9.84 3.35 -8.98
CA ARG A 31 -9.70 4.72 -9.48
C ARG A 31 -8.78 5.55 -8.60
N LEU A 32 -8.93 5.45 -7.28
CA LEU A 32 -8.05 6.15 -6.33
C LEU A 32 -6.61 5.65 -6.44
N LEU A 33 -6.40 4.35 -6.57
CA LEU A 33 -5.08 3.75 -6.80
C LEU A 33 -4.50 4.21 -8.15
N GLY A 34 -5.32 4.32 -9.19
CA GLY A 34 -4.95 4.91 -10.48
C GLY A 34 -4.40 6.33 -10.36
N VAL A 35 -5.12 7.21 -9.67
CA VAL A 35 -4.68 8.58 -9.40
C VAL A 35 -3.40 8.59 -8.56
N TRP A 36 -3.34 7.77 -7.50
CA TRP A 36 -2.15 7.68 -6.66
C TRP A 36 -0.92 7.22 -7.46
N THR A 37 -1.05 6.16 -8.27
CA THR A 37 0.03 5.66 -9.12
C THR A 37 0.48 6.72 -10.13
N ALA A 38 -0.46 7.44 -10.74
CA ALA A 38 -0.13 8.52 -11.66
C ALA A 38 0.65 9.65 -10.98
N VAL A 39 0.22 10.11 -9.80
CA VAL A 39 0.92 11.15 -9.02
C VAL A 39 2.30 10.67 -8.60
N TYR A 40 2.40 9.45 -8.07
CA TYR A 40 3.65 8.83 -7.64
C TYR A 40 4.68 8.80 -8.77
N VAL A 41 4.26 8.40 -9.98
CA VAL A 41 5.13 8.34 -11.15
C VAL A 41 5.44 9.74 -11.69
N ALA A 42 4.47 10.65 -11.71
CA ALA A 42 4.63 12.01 -12.23
C ALA A 42 5.68 12.81 -11.47
N ILE A 43 5.72 12.71 -10.13
CA ILE A 43 6.71 13.38 -9.28
C ILE A 43 8.15 12.91 -9.62
N ARG A 44 8.30 11.70 -10.16
CA ARG A 44 9.61 11.12 -10.51
C ARG A 44 10.04 11.41 -11.95
N LEU A 45 9.14 11.85 -12.82
CA LEU A 45 9.45 12.11 -14.23
C LEU A 45 10.62 13.09 -14.44
N PRO A 46 10.77 14.18 -13.66
CA PRO A 46 11.91 15.09 -13.80
C PRO A 46 13.25 14.45 -13.43
N HIS A 47 13.23 13.33 -12.69
CA HIS A 47 14.40 12.67 -12.12
C HIS A 47 14.73 11.33 -12.80
N VAL A 48 14.18 11.05 -13.99
CA VAL A 48 14.34 9.75 -14.67
C VAL A 48 15.81 9.38 -14.87
N GLU A 49 16.63 10.32 -15.35
CA GLU A 49 18.05 10.06 -15.61
C GLU A 49 18.81 9.76 -14.32
N GLU A 50 18.50 10.48 -13.24
CA GLU A 50 19.13 10.28 -11.93
C GLU A 50 18.72 8.96 -11.29
N LEU A 51 17.42 8.64 -11.30
CA LEU A 51 16.86 7.46 -10.64
C LEU A 51 17.19 6.15 -11.37
N TYR A 52 17.29 6.18 -12.70
CA TYR A 52 17.38 4.97 -13.52
C TYR A 52 18.60 4.90 -14.44
N GLY A 53 19.21 6.04 -14.79
CA GLY A 53 20.28 6.11 -15.79
C GLY A 53 21.70 6.04 -15.21
N ARG A 54 21.89 6.25 -13.90
CA ARG A 54 23.22 6.30 -13.28
C ARG A 54 23.61 4.96 -12.65
N ASP A 55 24.72 4.38 -13.14
CA ASP A 55 25.28 3.11 -12.65
C ASP A 55 25.58 3.10 -11.14
N VAL A 56 26.04 4.22 -10.60
CA VAL A 56 26.47 4.38 -9.21
C VAL A 56 25.30 4.24 -8.23
N LEU A 57 24.08 4.54 -8.68
CA LEU A 57 22.88 4.42 -7.86
C LEU A 57 22.12 3.12 -8.14
N ASN A 58 22.56 2.33 -9.11
CA ASN A 58 21.78 1.23 -9.66
C ASN A 58 21.99 -0.11 -8.93
N ASP A 59 21.46 -0.20 -7.71
CA ASP A 59 21.26 -1.46 -6.95
C ASP A 59 19.86 -2.04 -7.20
N ALA A 60 19.36 -1.95 -8.43
CA ALA A 60 18.05 -2.44 -8.78
C ALA A 60 18.00 -3.99 -8.74
N PRO A 61 16.87 -4.59 -8.33
CA PRO A 61 16.73 -6.06 -8.25
C PRO A 61 17.08 -6.78 -9.56
N ILE A 62 16.74 -6.19 -10.71
CA ILE A 62 16.98 -6.83 -12.01
C ILE A 62 18.47 -6.95 -12.33
N ARG A 63 19.30 -6.01 -11.87
CA ARG A 63 20.75 -6.08 -12.02
C ARG A 63 21.33 -7.21 -11.20
N LEU A 64 20.87 -7.36 -9.95
CA LEU A 64 21.30 -8.45 -9.06
C LEU A 64 21.00 -9.84 -9.65
N TRP A 65 19.95 -9.96 -10.46
CA TRP A 65 19.48 -11.25 -10.97
C TRP A 65 19.97 -11.55 -12.39
N LEU A 66 20.08 -10.53 -13.24
CA LEU A 66 20.33 -10.68 -14.67
C LEU A 66 21.63 -9.99 -15.15
N ASP A 67 22.36 -9.32 -14.27
CA ASP A 67 23.59 -8.56 -14.60
C ASP A 67 23.41 -7.58 -15.77
N VAL A 68 22.23 -6.94 -15.83
CA VAL A 68 21.90 -5.94 -16.85
C VAL A 68 22.29 -4.54 -16.38
N GLY A 69 22.90 -3.77 -17.28
CA GLY A 69 23.17 -2.35 -17.06
C GLY A 69 21.90 -1.49 -16.98
N PRO A 70 22.03 -0.19 -16.65
CA PRO A 70 20.92 0.74 -16.58
C PRO A 70 20.21 0.84 -17.94
N PRO A 71 18.87 0.88 -17.95
CA PRO A 71 18.12 1.06 -19.17
C PRO A 71 18.35 2.48 -19.73
N PRO A 72 18.23 2.68 -21.05
CA PRO A 72 18.29 4.02 -21.63
C PRO A 72 17.23 4.95 -21.01
N PRO A 73 17.55 6.21 -20.65
CA PRO A 73 16.58 7.13 -20.02
C PRO A 73 15.30 7.33 -20.84
N ALA A 74 15.40 7.33 -22.17
CA ALA A 74 14.24 7.44 -23.05
C ALA A 74 13.26 6.27 -22.92
N LEU A 75 13.77 5.04 -22.69
CA LEU A 75 12.93 3.86 -22.46
C LEU A 75 12.17 4.00 -21.14
N MET A 76 12.86 4.42 -20.07
CA MET A 76 12.24 4.61 -18.76
C MET A 76 11.19 5.71 -18.78
N LEU A 77 11.48 6.83 -19.45
CA LEU A 77 10.52 7.90 -19.66
C LEU A 77 9.26 7.39 -20.40
N ALA A 78 9.44 6.62 -21.46
CA ALA A 78 8.32 6.03 -22.21
C ALA A 78 7.48 5.08 -21.35
N LEU A 79 8.12 4.20 -20.56
CA LEU A 79 7.44 3.30 -19.63
C LEU A 79 6.66 4.05 -18.56
N MET A 80 7.24 5.11 -17.98
CA MET A 80 6.57 5.93 -16.97
C MET A 80 5.38 6.71 -17.55
N ILE A 81 5.50 7.28 -18.75
CA ILE A 81 4.38 7.94 -19.43
C ILE A 81 3.28 6.92 -19.73
N ALA A 82 3.62 5.76 -20.28
CA ALA A 82 2.67 4.69 -20.55
C ALA A 82 1.94 4.23 -19.28
N LEU A 83 2.67 4.11 -18.17
CA LEU A 83 2.13 3.78 -16.86
C LEU A 83 1.16 4.86 -16.35
N VAL A 84 1.52 6.14 -16.42
CA VAL A 84 0.64 7.25 -16.02
C VAL A 84 -0.67 7.21 -16.82
N VAL A 85 -0.57 7.06 -18.15
CA VAL A 85 -1.75 6.97 -19.02
C VAL A 85 -2.60 5.74 -18.66
N ALA A 86 -1.97 4.57 -18.51
CA ALA A 86 -2.67 3.34 -18.13
C ALA A 86 -3.34 3.45 -16.75
N ALA A 87 -2.69 4.09 -15.78
CA ALA A 87 -3.21 4.29 -14.43
C ALA A 87 -4.38 5.28 -14.39
N LEU A 88 -4.37 6.31 -15.24
CA LEU A 88 -5.46 7.29 -15.31
C LEU A 88 -6.65 6.82 -16.15
N VAL A 89 -6.40 6.13 -17.27
CA VAL A 89 -7.44 5.69 -18.23
C VAL A 89 -7.96 4.29 -17.91
N GLY A 90 -7.08 3.37 -17.53
CA GLY A 90 -7.40 1.96 -17.27
C GLY A 90 -8.54 1.73 -16.25
N PRO A 91 -8.63 2.50 -15.15
CA PRO A 91 -9.76 2.44 -14.21
C PRO A 91 -11.14 2.69 -14.82
N TRP A 92 -11.21 3.29 -16.02
CA TRP A 92 -12.46 3.61 -16.72
C TRP A 92 -12.75 2.64 -17.88
N CYS A 93 -11.81 1.76 -18.22
CA CYS A 93 -12.00 0.76 -19.26
C CYS A 93 -13.00 -0.32 -18.84
N ARG A 94 -13.81 -0.80 -19.80
CA ARG A 94 -14.75 -1.93 -19.62
C ARG A 94 -14.04 -3.25 -19.32
N ARG A 95 -12.81 -3.42 -19.83
CA ARG A 95 -11.93 -4.57 -19.56
C ARG A 95 -11.08 -4.29 -18.33
N ALA A 96 -11.72 -4.20 -17.17
CA ALA A 96 -11.10 -3.78 -15.92
C ALA A 96 -9.96 -4.72 -15.49
N ARG A 97 -10.08 -6.03 -15.75
CA ARG A 97 -9.00 -6.99 -15.49
C ARG A 97 -7.76 -6.70 -16.32
N ALA A 98 -7.93 -6.61 -17.64
CA ALA A 98 -6.81 -6.38 -18.56
C ALA A 98 -6.12 -5.05 -18.29
N ALA A 99 -6.90 -4.00 -18.00
CA ALA A 99 -6.37 -2.69 -17.63
C ALA A 99 -5.56 -2.76 -16.32
N SER A 100 -6.07 -3.42 -15.28
CA SER A 100 -5.35 -3.54 -13.99
C SER A 100 -4.07 -4.37 -14.14
N LEU A 101 -4.09 -5.43 -14.96
CA LEU A 101 -2.92 -6.25 -15.25
C LEU A 101 -1.87 -5.46 -16.05
N LEU A 102 -2.28 -4.68 -17.05
CA LEU A 102 -1.38 -3.80 -17.79
C LEU A 102 -0.69 -2.80 -16.86
N VAL A 103 -1.44 -2.16 -15.96
CA VAL A 103 -0.87 -1.25 -14.96
C VAL A 103 0.11 -2.00 -14.05
N ALA A 104 -0.24 -3.19 -13.55
CA ALA A 104 0.66 -4.01 -12.74
C ALA A 104 1.97 -4.35 -13.48
N LEU A 105 1.89 -4.74 -14.75
CA LEU A 105 3.05 -5.09 -15.56
C LEU A 105 3.95 -3.88 -15.83
N LEU A 106 3.37 -2.75 -16.23
CA LEU A 106 4.12 -1.51 -16.45
C LEU A 106 4.77 -1.03 -15.16
N PHE A 107 4.03 -1.08 -14.04
CA PHE A 107 4.56 -0.65 -12.75
C PHE A 107 5.65 -1.58 -12.22
N GLY A 108 5.48 -2.89 -12.42
CA GLY A 108 6.50 -3.88 -12.12
C GLY A 108 7.77 -3.68 -12.95
N ALA A 109 7.62 -3.37 -14.25
CA ALA A 109 8.75 -3.05 -15.12
C ALA A 109 9.52 -1.80 -14.63
N VAL A 110 8.81 -0.71 -14.30
CA VAL A 110 9.44 0.50 -13.74
C VAL A 110 10.12 0.20 -12.40
N THR A 111 9.45 -0.54 -11.51
CA THR A 111 9.97 -0.88 -10.17
C THR A 111 11.18 -1.82 -10.24
N ALA A 112 11.26 -2.70 -11.25
CA ALA A 112 12.38 -3.62 -11.42
C ALA A 112 13.71 -2.90 -11.65
N PHE A 113 13.66 -1.68 -12.20
CA PHE A 113 14.81 -0.79 -12.39
C PHE A 113 14.92 0.29 -11.31
N GLU A 114 13.99 0.35 -10.35
CA GLU A 114 13.96 1.40 -9.35
C GLU A 114 14.97 1.15 -8.24
N THR A 115 15.76 2.17 -7.97
CA THR A 115 16.89 2.13 -7.03
C THR A 115 16.50 2.67 -5.66
N SER A 116 15.52 3.57 -5.61
CA SER A 116 15.21 4.38 -4.43
C SER A 116 14.60 3.60 -3.25
N PRO A 117 14.86 4.01 -1.99
CA PRO A 117 14.32 3.42 -0.75
C PRO A 117 12.79 3.31 -0.60
N PRO A 118 11.92 4.11 -1.27
CA PRO A 118 10.45 3.93 -1.24
C PRO A 118 9.92 2.61 -1.83
N ARG A 119 10.78 1.58 -1.96
CA ARG A 119 10.49 0.25 -2.51
C ARG A 119 9.27 -0.38 -1.84
N ALA A 120 9.08 -0.15 -0.54
CA ALA A 120 7.97 -0.76 0.20
C ALA A 120 6.60 -0.31 -0.33
N TYR A 121 6.38 0.99 -0.53
CA TYR A 121 5.11 1.50 -1.04
C TYR A 121 4.87 1.13 -2.50
N ALA A 122 5.92 1.17 -3.34
CA ALA A 122 5.84 0.71 -4.73
C ALA A 122 5.45 -0.77 -4.81
N ALA A 123 6.13 -1.63 -4.04
CA ALA A 123 5.86 -3.06 -3.99
C ALA A 123 4.45 -3.36 -3.49
N LEU A 124 3.98 -2.63 -2.46
CA LEU A 124 2.61 -2.77 -1.99
C LEU A 124 1.59 -2.40 -3.07
N ALA A 125 1.80 -1.30 -3.78
CA ALA A 125 0.91 -0.88 -4.86
C ALA A 125 0.95 -1.85 -6.07
N LEU A 126 2.12 -2.42 -6.39
CA LEU A 126 2.23 -3.50 -7.38
C LEU A 126 1.38 -4.71 -7.01
N ILE A 127 1.47 -5.17 -5.75
CA ILE A 127 0.65 -6.27 -5.23
C ILE A 127 -0.83 -5.89 -5.31
N GLN A 128 -1.21 -4.65 -4.96
CA GLN A 128 -2.59 -4.19 -5.02
C GLN A 128 -3.15 -4.21 -6.44
N TRP A 129 -2.39 -3.75 -7.43
CA TRP A 129 -2.78 -3.82 -8.84
C TRP A 129 -2.98 -5.26 -9.32
N PHE A 130 -2.08 -6.17 -8.92
CA PHE A 130 -2.23 -7.59 -9.20
C PHE A 130 -3.50 -8.16 -8.56
N LEU A 131 -3.73 -7.91 -7.27
CA LEU A 131 -4.92 -8.37 -6.55
C LEU A 131 -6.22 -7.81 -7.14
N LEU A 132 -6.21 -6.57 -7.63
CA LEU A 132 -7.33 -5.98 -8.35
C LEU A 132 -7.62 -6.72 -9.66
N SER A 133 -6.58 -7.08 -10.43
CA SER A 133 -6.77 -7.87 -11.65
C SER A 133 -7.50 -9.20 -11.37
N CYS A 134 -7.18 -9.85 -10.24
CA CYS A 134 -7.85 -11.05 -9.77
C CYS A 134 -9.30 -10.80 -9.31
N ALA A 135 -9.58 -9.64 -8.69
CA ALA A 135 -10.92 -9.27 -8.25
C ALA A 135 -11.92 -9.10 -9.42
N TYR A 136 -11.47 -8.48 -10.52
CA TYR A 136 -12.31 -8.18 -11.69
C TYR A 136 -12.50 -9.34 -12.65
N GLY A 137 -11.53 -10.26 -12.76
CA GLY A 137 -11.70 -11.44 -13.62
C GLY A 137 -12.96 -12.25 -13.28
N ALA A 138 -13.35 -12.26 -12.01
CA ALA A 138 -14.59 -12.89 -11.56
C ALA A 138 -15.81 -11.96 -11.63
N ALA A 139 -15.62 -10.65 -11.63
CA ALA A 139 -16.70 -9.65 -11.69
C ALA A 139 -17.33 -9.57 -13.09
N GLU A 140 -16.48 -9.52 -14.11
CA GLU A 140 -16.88 -9.49 -15.52
C GLU A 140 -17.68 -10.75 -15.89
N ALA A 141 -17.32 -11.90 -15.34
CA ALA A 141 -18.04 -13.17 -15.53
C ALA A 141 -19.40 -13.25 -14.81
N ARG A 142 -19.70 -12.36 -13.86
CA ARG A 142 -20.86 -12.47 -12.93
C ARG A 142 -21.80 -11.27 -12.96
N GLY A 143 -21.88 -10.55 -14.08
CA GLY A 143 -22.87 -9.47 -14.27
C GLY A 143 -22.75 -8.32 -13.26
N GLY A 144 -21.53 -7.94 -12.86
CA GLY A 144 -21.29 -6.79 -11.99
C GLY A 144 -21.08 -7.10 -10.49
N ARG A 145 -21.00 -8.38 -10.11
CA ARG A 145 -20.64 -8.78 -8.73
C ARG A 145 -19.18 -9.24 -8.69
N ALA A 146 -18.32 -8.48 -8.03
CA ALA A 146 -16.91 -8.84 -7.89
C ALA A 146 -16.71 -10.08 -7.01
N SER A 147 -15.67 -10.85 -7.30
CA SER A 147 -15.27 -11.91 -6.37
C SER A 147 -14.90 -11.29 -5.04
N GLY A 148 -15.50 -11.83 -3.97
CA GLY A 148 -15.18 -11.42 -2.62
C GLY A 148 -13.71 -11.65 -2.25
N TRP A 149 -13.03 -12.55 -2.96
CA TRP A 149 -11.67 -12.96 -2.68
C TRP A 149 -10.67 -11.81 -2.83
N GLY A 150 -10.71 -11.08 -3.94
CA GLY A 150 -9.74 -10.00 -4.21
C GLY A 150 -9.83 -8.86 -3.19
N ALA A 151 -11.04 -8.42 -2.85
CA ALA A 151 -11.26 -7.40 -1.81
C ALA A 151 -10.77 -7.87 -0.42
N ARG A 152 -10.92 -9.17 -0.12
CA ARG A 152 -10.44 -9.74 1.15
C ARG A 152 -8.93 -9.97 1.16
N MET A 153 -8.31 -10.29 0.02
CA MET A 153 -6.85 -10.30 -0.12
C MET A 153 -6.26 -8.91 0.13
N LEU A 154 -6.87 -7.85 -0.42
CA LEU A 154 -6.45 -6.47 -0.12
C LEU A 154 -6.58 -6.18 1.38
N LYS A 155 -7.71 -6.55 1.99
CA LYS A 155 -7.92 -6.40 3.43
C LYS A 155 -6.87 -7.16 4.26
N LEU A 156 -6.52 -8.39 3.86
CA LEU A 156 -5.46 -9.18 4.49
C LEU A 156 -4.10 -8.50 4.33
N GLN A 157 -3.75 -8.01 3.13
CA GLN A 157 -2.52 -7.26 2.90
C GLN A 157 -2.41 -6.07 3.85
N TYR A 158 -3.44 -5.20 3.92
CA TYR A 158 -3.46 -4.09 4.86
C TYR A 158 -3.36 -4.55 6.31
N THR A 159 -4.11 -5.59 6.69
CA THR A 159 -4.04 -6.19 8.04
C THR A 159 -2.61 -6.60 8.37
N SER A 160 -1.95 -7.33 7.48
CA SER A 160 -0.58 -7.81 7.68
C SER A 160 0.40 -6.65 7.80
N VAL A 161 0.32 -5.64 6.92
CA VAL A 161 1.20 -4.47 6.99
C VAL A 161 1.12 -3.79 8.36
N TYR A 162 -0.09 -3.48 8.82
CA TYR A 162 -0.25 -2.80 10.12
C TYR A 162 0.03 -3.71 11.31
N PHE A 163 -0.31 -4.99 11.22
CA PHE A 163 0.00 -5.95 12.28
C PHE A 163 1.51 -6.09 12.49
N PHE A 164 2.27 -6.32 11.40
CA PHE A 164 3.71 -6.46 11.49
C PHE A 164 4.41 -5.13 11.78
N ALA A 165 3.87 -4.00 11.32
CA ALA A 165 4.36 -2.67 11.73
C ALA A 165 4.23 -2.48 13.25
N GLY A 166 3.05 -2.75 13.83
CA GLY A 166 2.84 -2.65 15.27
C GLY A 166 3.67 -3.65 16.06
N LEU A 167 3.76 -4.90 15.58
CA LEU A 167 4.56 -5.95 16.20
C LEU A 167 6.06 -5.61 16.20
N SER A 168 6.59 -5.08 15.09
CA SER A 168 8.00 -4.68 15.02
C SER A 168 8.35 -3.61 16.06
N LYS A 169 7.43 -2.65 16.30
CA LYS A 169 7.57 -1.62 17.33
C LYS A 169 7.42 -2.20 18.73
N LEU A 170 6.49 -3.14 18.93
CA LEU A 170 6.37 -3.89 20.17
C LEU A 170 7.64 -4.69 20.48
N CYS A 171 8.36 -5.20 19.49
CA CYS A 171 9.62 -5.93 19.70
C CYS A 171 10.84 -5.00 19.84
N SER A 172 10.68 -3.68 19.84
CA SER A 172 11.76 -2.72 19.79
C SER A 172 11.76 -1.80 21.02
N PRO A 173 12.71 -1.98 21.97
CA PRO A 173 12.74 -1.20 23.21
C PRO A 173 12.80 0.33 23.03
N VAL A 174 13.33 0.81 21.90
CA VAL A 174 13.41 2.24 21.57
C VAL A 174 12.03 2.89 21.43
N TRP A 175 11.00 2.12 21.08
CA TRP A 175 9.61 2.60 21.04
C TRP A 175 8.99 2.68 22.43
N TRP A 176 9.30 1.74 23.32
CA TRP A 176 8.67 1.66 24.63
C TRP A 176 8.97 2.87 25.51
N GLY A 177 10.16 3.45 25.37
CA GLY A 177 10.57 4.67 26.08
C GLY A 177 10.26 5.98 25.35
N GLY A 178 9.58 5.94 24.19
CA GLY A 178 9.31 7.14 23.38
C GLY A 178 10.50 7.70 22.60
N ALA A 179 11.70 7.15 22.76
CA ALA A 179 12.91 7.62 22.08
C ALA A 179 12.77 7.60 20.55
N ALA A 180 12.08 6.60 19.99
CA ALA A 180 11.78 6.52 18.55
C ALA A 180 11.05 7.77 18.03
N VAL A 181 10.09 8.29 18.79
CA VAL A 181 9.33 9.50 18.41
C VAL A 181 10.24 10.72 18.43
N VAL A 182 11.10 10.84 19.44
CA VAL A 182 12.08 11.93 19.50
C VAL A 182 13.04 11.87 18.31
N TYR A 183 13.50 10.68 17.91
CA TYR A 183 14.36 10.52 16.74
C TYR A 183 13.66 10.93 15.44
N VAL A 184 12.41 10.51 15.24
CA VAL A 184 11.64 10.89 14.04
C VAL A 184 11.41 12.40 13.99
N LEU A 185 10.97 13.00 15.11
CA LEU A 185 10.70 14.44 15.20
C LEU A 185 11.96 15.32 15.10
N ARG A 186 13.14 14.76 15.35
CA ARG A 186 14.43 15.48 15.18
C ARG A 186 15.15 15.12 13.89
N SER A 187 14.61 14.19 13.10
CA SER A 187 15.22 13.81 11.85
C SER A 187 15.02 14.95 10.84
N PRO A 188 16.08 15.39 10.14
CA PRO A 188 15.95 16.40 9.09
C PRO A 188 15.09 15.92 7.91
N ASP A 189 14.93 14.60 7.74
CA ASP A 189 14.17 14.00 6.65
C ASP A 189 12.67 13.85 6.97
N TYR A 190 12.31 13.91 8.24
CA TYR A 190 10.93 13.74 8.72
C TYR A 190 10.54 14.99 9.50
N GLY A 191 10.88 15.07 10.79
CA GLY A 191 10.45 16.07 11.79
C GLY A 191 10.64 17.57 11.55
N GLY A 192 11.38 17.98 10.51
CA GLY A 192 11.90 19.35 10.36
C GLY A 192 10.83 20.43 10.17
N ILE A 193 9.58 20.07 9.86
CA ILE A 193 8.51 21.02 9.53
C ILE A 193 7.76 21.51 10.78
N ILE A 194 7.52 20.65 11.78
CA ILE A 194 6.73 21.00 12.98
C ILE A 194 7.60 21.43 14.13
N VAL A 195 8.68 20.69 14.37
CA VAL A 195 9.50 20.84 15.56
C VAL A 195 10.84 21.35 15.06
N SER A 196 11.09 22.66 15.21
CA SER A 196 12.45 23.17 15.06
C SER A 196 13.36 22.37 15.99
N THR A 197 14.58 22.07 15.55
CA THR A 197 15.54 21.22 16.28
C THR A 197 15.74 21.61 17.76
N ASP A 198 15.42 22.85 18.11
CA ASP A 198 15.59 23.45 19.44
C ASP A 198 14.39 23.25 20.39
N VAL A 199 13.25 22.71 19.93
CA VAL A 199 12.09 22.45 20.80
C VAL A 199 12.27 21.11 21.50
N GLU A 200 12.32 21.14 22.84
CA GLU A 200 12.34 19.92 23.65
C GLU A 200 10.97 19.23 23.62
N VAL A 201 10.95 17.96 23.22
CA VAL A 201 9.75 17.12 23.28
C VAL A 201 9.67 16.52 24.69
N PRO A 202 8.64 16.84 25.49
CA PRO A 202 8.51 16.29 26.83
C PRO A 202 8.45 14.76 26.79
N ALA A 203 9.18 14.08 27.68
CA ALA A 203 9.27 12.61 27.69
C ALA A 203 7.89 11.93 27.78
N ALA A 204 6.97 12.49 28.56
CA ALA A 204 5.60 11.98 28.66
C ALA A 204 4.83 12.06 27.33
N LEU A 205 5.06 13.12 26.54
CA LEU A 205 4.42 13.29 25.23
C LEU A 205 5.02 12.33 24.19
N ALA A 206 6.34 12.18 24.18
CA ALA A 206 7.02 11.21 23.32
C ALA A 206 6.55 9.77 23.61
N LEU A 207 6.41 9.43 24.89
CA LEU A 207 5.89 8.14 25.33
C LEU A 207 4.43 7.94 24.89
N LEU A 208 3.57 8.95 25.08
CA LEU A 208 2.18 8.92 24.64
C LEU A 208 2.08 8.67 23.13
N PHE A 209 2.84 9.38 22.31
CA PHE A 209 2.82 9.22 20.86
C PHE A 209 3.36 7.87 20.39
N ALA A 210 4.39 7.34 21.06
CA ALA A 210 4.93 6.03 20.72
C ALA A 210 3.89 4.93 20.95
N TRP A 211 3.25 4.92 22.13
CA TRP A 211 2.19 3.96 22.43
C TRP A 211 0.93 4.19 21.60
N ALA A 212 0.56 5.45 21.31
CA ALA A 212 -0.55 5.75 20.42
C ALA A 212 -0.31 5.18 19.01
N THR A 213 0.92 5.24 18.50
CA THR A 213 1.30 4.65 17.21
C THR A 213 1.22 3.13 17.25
N ILE A 214 1.81 2.48 18.26
CA ILE A 214 1.76 1.01 18.42
C ILE A 214 0.30 0.53 18.51
N LEU A 215 -0.47 1.10 19.42
CA LEU A 215 -1.86 0.70 19.65
C LEU A 215 -2.72 1.03 18.43
N GLY A 216 -2.46 2.14 17.76
CA GLY A 216 -3.11 2.53 16.51
C GLY A 216 -2.90 1.49 15.42
N GLU A 217 -1.66 1.07 15.16
CA GLU A 217 -1.34 0.07 14.14
C GLU A 217 -1.97 -1.30 14.44
N VAL A 218 -1.89 -1.77 15.69
CA VAL A 218 -2.54 -3.02 16.12
C VAL A 218 -4.06 -2.91 16.00
N PHE A 219 -4.64 -1.78 16.43
CA PHE A 219 -6.07 -1.51 16.30
C PHE A 219 -6.51 -1.47 14.83
N ILE A 220 -5.72 -0.91 13.92
CA ILE A 220 -6.04 -0.90 12.50
C ILE A 220 -6.09 -2.34 11.98
N ALA A 221 -5.08 -3.16 12.29
CA ALA A 221 -5.01 -4.54 11.84
C ALA A 221 -6.24 -5.35 12.28
N VAL A 222 -6.61 -5.24 13.55
CA VAL A 222 -7.75 -5.97 14.14
C VAL A 222 -9.08 -5.32 13.70
N GLY A 223 -9.21 -4.02 13.86
CA GLY A 223 -10.44 -3.23 13.66
C GLY A 223 -10.95 -3.23 12.23
N LEU A 224 -10.12 -3.48 11.22
CA LEU A 224 -10.59 -3.66 9.84
C LEU A 224 -11.55 -4.86 9.71
N TRP A 225 -11.43 -5.88 10.56
CA TRP A 225 -12.21 -7.12 10.46
C TRP A 225 -13.68 -6.95 10.84
N TRP A 226 -13.99 -6.16 11.87
CA TRP A 226 -15.35 -5.95 12.35
C TRP A 226 -16.01 -4.73 11.72
N GLU A 227 -17.28 -4.87 11.31
CA GLU A 227 -18.02 -3.79 10.64
C GLU A 227 -18.16 -2.53 11.52
N ARG A 228 -18.35 -2.72 12.83
CA ARG A 228 -18.52 -1.62 13.80
C ARG A 228 -17.27 -0.76 13.96
N THR A 229 -16.08 -1.37 13.92
CA THR A 229 -14.80 -0.68 14.14
C THR A 229 -14.09 -0.31 12.83
N ARG A 230 -14.51 -0.86 11.70
CA ARG A 230 -13.85 -0.64 10.39
C ARG A 230 -13.70 0.83 10.02
N ARG A 231 -14.73 1.65 10.23
CA ARG A 231 -14.65 3.09 9.91
C ARG A 231 -13.61 3.80 10.78
N LEU A 232 -13.55 3.46 12.06
CA LEU A 232 -12.55 3.99 12.99
C LEU A 232 -11.15 3.51 12.62
N ALA A 233 -10.97 2.25 12.23
CA ALA A 233 -9.69 1.74 11.73
C ALA A 233 -9.23 2.49 10.47
N ILE A 234 -10.14 2.76 9.52
CA ILE A 234 -9.82 3.56 8.33
C ILE A 234 -9.43 4.99 8.70
N LEU A 235 -10.14 5.63 9.64
CA LEU A 235 -9.77 6.95 10.13
C LEU A 235 -8.40 6.92 10.83
N GLY A 236 -8.09 5.87 11.58
CA GLY A 236 -6.77 5.65 12.18
C GLY A 236 -5.65 5.56 11.14
N VAL A 237 -5.88 4.84 10.03
CA VAL A 237 -4.94 4.80 8.89
C VAL A 237 -4.69 6.20 8.35
N VAL A 238 -5.76 6.95 8.07
CA VAL A 238 -5.65 8.31 7.54
C VAL A 238 -4.92 9.22 8.52
N ALA A 239 -5.27 9.18 9.80
CA ALA A 239 -4.62 9.98 10.84
C ALA A 239 -3.13 9.67 10.96
N LEU A 240 -2.74 8.39 10.91
CA LEU A 240 -1.34 7.96 10.95
C LEU A 240 -0.55 8.45 9.72
N HIS A 241 -1.14 8.41 8.52
CA HIS A 241 -0.47 8.90 7.32
C HIS A 241 -0.38 10.42 7.29
N LEU A 242 -1.41 11.13 7.77
CA LEU A 242 -1.37 12.57 7.93
C LEU A 242 -0.34 12.99 8.98
N SER A 243 -0.20 12.24 10.08
CA SER A 243 0.84 12.55 11.05
C SER A 243 2.23 12.40 10.44
N LEU A 244 2.48 11.35 9.65
CA LEU A 244 3.76 11.18 8.94
C LEU A 244 4.03 12.27 7.90
N LEU A 245 2.99 12.81 7.25
CA LEU A 245 3.13 13.91 6.30
C LEU A 245 3.47 15.23 7.01
N LEU A 246 2.91 15.42 8.20
CA LEU A 246 3.09 16.64 8.96
C LEU A 246 4.40 16.62 9.73
N THR A 247 4.78 15.50 10.33
CA THR A 247 6.01 15.36 11.13
C THR A 247 7.21 15.38 10.24
#